data_AF-A0A0A1WL65-F1
#
_entry.id   AF-A0A0A1WL65-F1
#
_cell.length_a   1.000
_cell.length_b   1.000
_cell.length_c   1.000
_cell.angle_alpha   90.00
_cell.angle_beta   90.00
_cell.angle_gamma   90.00
#
_symmetry.space_group_name_H-M   'P 1'
#
loop_
_entity.id
_entity.type
_entity.pdbx_description
1 polymer ?
#
loop_
_entity_poly.entity_id
_entity_poly.type
_entity_poly.pdbx_seq_one_letter_code
_entity_poly.pdbx_strand_id
1 'polypeptide(L)'
;AHLSRCILKRIFKMKTQFLVLSFLVFFLITTEACNTDQDREICANMLRRCLDTEGSRPTPNPEESLTAFNIQCRTLIGSDWRDVTRCGLVRAICELTIVRCQKVSCRSVLALNP
;
A
#
# COMPACT_ATOMS: atom_id res chain seq x y z
N ALA A 1 -15.63 50.97 17.13
CA ALA A 1 -14.54 50.36 16.34
C ALA A 1 -13.79 49.21 17.06
N HIS A 2 -13.55 49.28 18.37
CA HIS A 2 -12.78 48.25 19.11
C HIS A 2 -13.52 46.91 19.27
N LEU A 3 -14.84 46.95 19.48
CA LEU A 3 -15.68 45.76 19.70
C LEU A 3 -15.77 44.85 18.46
N SER A 4 -15.93 45.43 17.26
CA SER A 4 -15.96 44.67 15.99
C SER A 4 -14.64 43.95 15.69
N ARG A 5 -13.49 44.53 16.05
CA ARG A 5 -12.17 43.88 15.83
C ARG A 5 -12.00 42.65 16.74
N CYS A 6 -12.46 42.70 17.98
CA CYS A 6 -12.41 41.54 18.89
C CYS A 6 -13.32 40.40 18.44
N ILE A 7 -14.55 40.72 17.99
CA ILE A 7 -15.51 39.72 17.49
C ILE A 7 -14.98 39.07 16.21
N LEU A 8 -14.47 39.86 15.26
CA LEU A 8 -13.89 39.35 14.01
C LEU A 8 -12.67 38.44 14.28
N LYS A 9 -11.81 38.81 15.24
CA LYS A 9 -10.64 38.00 15.64
C LYS A 9 -11.04 36.68 16.30
N ARG A 10 -12.13 36.66 17.07
CA ARG A 10 -12.72 35.43 17.66
C ARG A 10 -13.34 34.51 16.61
N ILE A 11 -14.10 35.07 15.67
CA ILE A 11 -14.70 34.33 14.55
C ILE A 11 -13.61 33.73 13.66
N PHE A 12 -12.56 34.49 13.36
CA PHE A 12 -11.43 33.99 12.57
C PHE A 12 -10.70 32.86 13.30
N LYS A 13 -10.43 33.02 14.60
CA LYS A 13 -9.79 31.98 15.44
C LYS A 13 -10.63 30.70 15.52
N MET A 14 -11.95 30.80 15.70
CA MET A 14 -12.86 29.64 15.66
C MET A 14 -12.83 28.97 14.30
N LYS A 15 -12.92 29.72 13.20
CA LYS A 15 -12.83 29.17 11.83
C LYS A 15 -11.53 28.42 11.59
N THR A 16 -10.38 28.96 12.00
CA THR A 16 -9.10 28.27 11.89
C THR A 16 -9.07 26.99 12.73
N GLN A 17 -9.63 27.00 13.94
CA GLN A 17 -9.75 25.81 14.77
C GLN A 17 -10.62 24.74 14.11
N PHE A 18 -11.78 25.09 13.55
CA PHE A 18 -12.63 24.15 12.82
C PHE A 18 -11.94 23.56 11.59
N LEU A 19 -11.20 24.37 10.82
CA LEU A 19 -10.44 23.88 9.66
C LEU A 19 -9.34 22.89 10.08
N VAL A 20 -8.56 23.22 11.10
CA VAL A 20 -7.52 22.33 11.64
C VAL A 20 -8.12 21.03 12.15
N LEU A 21 -9.26 21.09 12.85
CA LEU A 21 -9.94 19.91 13.36
C LEU A 21 -10.48 19.03 12.22
N SER A 22 -11.09 19.63 11.19
CA SER A 22 -11.55 18.89 10.01
C SER A 22 -10.38 18.23 9.27
N PHE A 23 -9.26 18.93 9.11
CA PHE A 23 -8.08 18.39 8.44
C PHE A 23 -7.48 17.21 9.22
N LEU A 24 -7.40 17.31 10.55
CA LEU A 24 -6.95 16.21 11.41
C LEU A 24 -7.88 15.00 11.31
N VAL A 25 -9.19 15.20 11.33
CA VAL A 25 -10.17 14.11 11.19
C VAL A 25 -10.05 13.45 9.81
N PHE A 26 -9.96 14.24 8.73
CA PHE A 26 -9.72 13.69 7.39
C PHE A 26 -8.41 12.92 7.31
N PHE A 27 -7.33 13.45 7.88
CA PHE A 27 -6.02 12.78 7.91
C PHE A 27 -6.12 11.43 8.64
N LEU A 28 -6.74 11.38 9.81
CA LEU A 28 -6.94 10.14 10.57
C LEU A 28 -7.80 9.12 9.80
N ILE A 29 -8.88 9.55 9.16
CA ILE A 29 -9.73 8.68 8.34
C ILE A 29 -8.94 8.12 7.15
N THR A 30 -8.06 8.92 6.53
CA THR A 30 -7.24 8.46 5.40
C THR A 30 -6.12 7.50 5.81
N THR A 31 -5.67 7.52 7.06
CA THR A 31 -4.59 6.64 7.55
C THR A 31 -5.08 5.28 8.04
N GLU A 32 -6.36 5.15 8.39
CA GLU A 32 -6.95 3.95 9.04
C GLU A 32 -7.68 3.01 8.06
N ALA A 33 -7.61 3.24 6.75
CA ALA A 33 -8.45 2.53 5.77
C ALA A 33 -7.94 1.15 5.31
N CYS A 34 -6.88 0.61 5.93
CA CYS A 34 -6.19 -0.59 5.47
C CYS A 34 -6.27 -1.69 6.53
N ASN A 35 -6.13 -2.95 6.13
CA ASN A 35 -6.17 -4.13 7.01
C ASN A 35 -7.57 -4.53 7.48
N THR A 36 -8.60 -4.29 6.66
CA THR A 36 -9.95 -4.84 6.90
C THR A 36 -10.00 -6.34 6.60
N ASP A 37 -11.03 -7.03 7.08
CA ASP A 37 -11.25 -8.45 6.72
C ASP A 37 -11.47 -8.61 5.21
N GLN A 38 -12.15 -7.66 4.58
CA GLN A 38 -12.38 -7.63 3.15
C GLN A 38 -11.06 -7.51 2.37
N ASP A 39 -10.11 -6.68 2.83
CA ASP A 39 -8.80 -6.54 2.19
C ASP A 39 -8.01 -7.85 2.20
N ARG A 40 -8.01 -8.53 3.35
CA ARG A 40 -7.36 -9.84 3.50
C ARG A 40 -7.99 -10.88 2.58
N GLU A 41 -9.32 -10.89 2.47
CA GLU A 41 -10.05 -11.78 1.58
C GLU A 41 -9.75 -11.49 0.10
N ILE A 42 -9.67 -10.21 -0.28
CA ILE A 42 -9.28 -9.78 -1.64
C ILE A 42 -7.90 -10.36 -1.99
N CYS A 43 -6.90 -10.20 -1.11
CA CYS A 43 -5.56 -10.72 -1.37
C CYS A 43 -5.49 -12.25 -1.41
N ALA A 44 -6.24 -12.94 -0.54
CA ALA A 44 -6.34 -14.40 -0.58
C ALA A 44 -6.99 -14.90 -1.90
N ASN A 45 -8.06 -14.24 -2.34
CA ASN A 45 -8.74 -14.56 -3.59
C ASN A 45 -7.84 -14.27 -4.82
N MET A 46 -7.06 -13.19 -4.78
CA MET A 46 -6.12 -12.86 -5.84
C MET A 46 -5.02 -13.91 -5.98
N LEU A 47 -4.46 -14.39 -4.86
CA LEU A 47 -3.50 -15.48 -4.83
C LEU A 47 -4.11 -16.77 -5.40
N ARG A 48 -5.31 -17.16 -4.94
CA ARG A 48 -5.99 -18.37 -5.41
C ARG A 48 -6.18 -18.33 -6.93
N ARG A 49 -6.75 -17.25 -7.45
CA ARG A 49 -6.93 -17.04 -8.90
C ARG A 49 -5.62 -17.09 -9.66
N CYS A 50 -4.54 -16.56 -9.09
CA CYS A 50 -3.22 -16.63 -9.71
C CYS A 50 -2.77 -18.08 -9.86
N LEU A 51 -2.80 -18.85 -8.76
CA LEU A 51 -2.40 -20.26 -8.76
C LEU A 51 -3.25 -21.10 -9.72
N ASP A 52 -4.57 -20.87 -9.75
CA ASP A 52 -5.49 -21.58 -10.63
C ASP A 52 -5.20 -21.35 -12.13
N THR A 53 -4.56 -20.22 -12.47
CA THR A 53 -4.35 -19.79 -13.85
C THR A 53 -2.88 -19.73 -14.27
N GLU A 54 -1.95 -20.01 -13.36
CA GLU A 54 -0.50 -19.88 -13.58
C GLU A 54 -0.02 -20.80 -14.70
N GLY A 55 -0.46 -22.07 -14.70
CA GLY A 55 -0.10 -23.06 -15.73
C GLY A 55 -0.88 -22.97 -17.04
N SER A 56 -1.92 -22.13 -17.11
CA SER A 56 -2.85 -22.10 -18.26
C SER A 56 -2.72 -20.83 -19.11
N ARG A 57 -1.88 -19.86 -18.72
CA ARG A 57 -1.75 -18.60 -19.46
C ARG A 57 -0.74 -18.70 -20.61
N PRO A 58 -1.16 -18.55 -21.87
CA PRO A 58 -0.27 -18.35 -23.00
C PRO A 58 0.16 -16.88 -23.04
N THR A 59 0.89 -16.43 -22.02
CA THR A 59 1.53 -15.10 -22.06
C THR A 59 2.91 -15.26 -22.68
N PRO A 60 3.31 -14.42 -23.65
CA PRO A 60 4.70 -14.35 -24.07
C PRO A 60 5.53 -13.88 -22.88
N ASN A 61 6.43 -14.73 -22.40
CA ASN A 61 7.46 -14.44 -21.39
C ASN A 61 7.05 -13.62 -20.14
N PRO A 62 6.00 -14.01 -19.39
CA PRO A 62 5.76 -13.45 -18.05
C PRO A 62 6.94 -13.71 -17.09
N GLU A 63 7.72 -14.77 -17.38
CA GLU A 63 8.94 -15.09 -16.65
C GLU A 63 10.04 -14.05 -16.85
N GLU A 64 10.11 -13.33 -17.98
CA GLU A 64 11.16 -12.32 -18.19
C GLU A 64 11.01 -11.14 -17.23
N SER A 65 9.78 -10.65 -17.02
CA SER A 65 9.53 -9.55 -16.09
C SER A 65 9.80 -9.95 -14.63
N LEU A 66 9.42 -11.17 -14.25
CA LEU A 66 9.69 -11.72 -12.92
C LEU A 66 11.19 -11.96 -12.70
N THR A 67 11.87 -12.50 -13.72
CA THR A 67 13.32 -12.74 -13.70
C THR A 67 14.07 -11.42 -13.59
N ALA A 68 13.70 -10.40 -14.36
CA ALA A 68 14.28 -9.07 -14.26
C ALA A 68 14.08 -8.45 -12.88
N PHE A 69 12.88 -8.59 -12.29
CA PHE A 69 12.61 -8.13 -10.93
C PHE A 69 13.50 -8.83 -9.90
N ASN A 70 13.61 -10.17 -9.97
CA ASN A 70 14.49 -10.94 -9.08
C ASN A 70 15.96 -10.54 -9.22
N ILE A 71 16.45 -10.34 -10.44
CA ILE A 71 17.83 -9.87 -10.71
C ILE A 71 18.04 -8.48 -10.10
N GLN A 72 17.08 -7.56 -10.30
CA GLN A 72 17.16 -6.21 -9.76
C GLN A 72 17.19 -6.23 -8.23
N CYS A 73 16.32 -7.00 -7.59
CA CYS A 73 16.29 -7.08 -6.13
C CYS A 73 17.55 -7.75 -5.56
N ARG A 74 18.06 -8.79 -6.20
CA ARG A 74 19.35 -9.39 -5.86
C ARG A 74 20.50 -8.38 -5.94
N THR A 75 20.46 -7.49 -6.93
CA THR A 75 21.45 -6.41 -7.09
C THR A 75 21.33 -5.35 -5.99
N LEU A 76 20.11 -5.00 -5.58
CA LEU A 76 19.85 -3.91 -4.63
C LEU A 76 20.06 -4.30 -3.16
N ILE A 77 19.67 -5.52 -2.76
CA ILE A 77 19.73 -5.95 -1.37
C ILE A 77 20.65 -7.16 -1.13
N GLY A 78 21.31 -7.65 -2.18
CA GLY A 78 22.38 -8.65 -2.08
C GLY A 78 21.90 -10.09 -1.83
N SER A 79 22.72 -10.85 -1.12
CA SER A 79 22.51 -12.27 -0.80
C SER A 79 21.27 -12.55 0.05
N ASP A 80 20.70 -11.54 0.70
CA ASP A 80 19.49 -11.67 1.50
C ASP A 80 18.24 -11.89 0.62
N TRP A 81 18.33 -11.60 -0.70
CA TRP A 81 17.22 -11.78 -1.61
C TRP A 81 16.93 -13.26 -1.88
N ARG A 82 15.66 -13.64 -1.70
CA ARG A 82 15.10 -14.93 -2.13
C ARG A 82 14.19 -14.70 -3.31
N ASP A 83 14.43 -15.43 -4.39
CA ASP A 83 13.63 -15.29 -5.61
C ASP A 83 12.14 -15.55 -5.32
N VAL A 84 11.32 -14.62 -5.79
CA VAL A 84 9.86 -14.72 -5.67
C VAL A 84 9.29 -15.41 -6.91
N THR A 85 8.27 -16.23 -6.71
CA THR A 85 7.43 -16.73 -7.81
C THR A 85 6.46 -15.63 -8.27
N ARG A 86 5.82 -15.83 -9.42
CA ARG A 86 4.85 -14.87 -9.95
C ARG A 86 3.70 -14.65 -8.98
N CYS A 87 3.06 -15.74 -8.53
CA CYS A 87 1.95 -15.63 -7.59
C CYS A 87 2.39 -15.18 -6.20
N GLY A 88 3.62 -15.51 -5.78
CA GLY A 88 4.23 -14.97 -4.56
C GLY A 88 4.38 -13.44 -4.63
N LEU A 89 4.86 -12.91 -5.76
CA LEU A 89 4.99 -11.47 -5.97
C LEU A 89 3.62 -10.77 -6.02
N VAL A 90 2.63 -11.35 -6.70
CA VAL A 90 1.25 -10.81 -6.73
C VAL A 90 0.67 -10.72 -5.31
N ARG A 91 0.83 -11.78 -4.51
CA ARG A 91 0.41 -11.78 -3.10
C ARG A 91 1.12 -10.68 -2.33
N ALA A 92 2.45 -10.60 -2.41
CA ALA A 92 3.23 -9.63 -1.67
C ALA A 92 2.84 -8.18 -2.02
N ILE A 93 2.61 -7.88 -3.30
CA ILE A 93 2.13 -6.57 -3.73
C ILE A 93 0.77 -6.25 -3.09
N CYS A 94 -0.19 -7.17 -3.18
CA CYS A 94 -1.52 -6.97 -2.61
C CYS A 94 -1.48 -6.73 -1.09
N GLU A 95 -0.75 -7.57 -0.37
CA GLU A 95 -0.57 -7.45 1.09
C GLU A 95 0.08 -6.11 1.46
N LEU A 96 1.07 -5.65 0.70
CA LEU A 96 1.71 -4.36 0.96
C LEU A 96 0.78 -3.20 0.67
N THR A 97 0.10 -3.18 -0.48
CA THR A 97 -0.66 -2.00 -0.91
C THR A 97 -2.05 -1.92 -0.31
N ILE A 98 -2.76 -3.05 -0.21
CA ILE A 98 -4.16 -3.09 0.23
C ILE A 98 -4.23 -3.35 1.74
N VAL A 99 -3.51 -4.36 2.24
CA VAL A 99 -3.60 -4.73 3.66
C VAL A 99 -2.76 -3.80 4.53
N ARG A 100 -1.53 -3.49 4.12
CA ARG A 100 -0.58 -2.72 4.96
C ARG A 100 -0.45 -1.25 4.60
N CYS A 101 -0.94 -0.81 3.44
CA CYS A 101 -0.73 0.52 2.89
C CYS A 101 0.74 0.98 2.94
N GLN A 102 1.62 0.04 2.64
CA GLN A 102 3.06 0.21 2.57
C GLN A 102 3.53 0.28 1.12
N LYS A 103 4.62 1.02 0.91
CA LYS A 103 5.29 1.08 -0.37
C LYS A 103 5.94 -0.27 -0.70
N VAL A 104 5.77 -0.71 -1.95
CA VAL A 104 6.44 -1.91 -2.47
C VAL A 104 7.93 -1.63 -2.71
N SER A 105 8.78 -2.47 -2.15
CA SER A 105 10.24 -2.47 -2.28
C SER A 105 10.76 -3.90 -2.17
N CYS A 106 12.01 -4.17 -2.60
CA CYS A 106 12.61 -5.49 -2.43
C CYS A 106 12.62 -5.94 -0.96
N ARG A 107 12.92 -5.05 -0.01
CA ARG A 107 12.91 -5.40 1.43
C ARG A 107 11.52 -5.75 1.93
N SER A 108 10.51 -4.98 1.55
CA SER A 108 9.13 -5.22 1.99
C SER A 108 8.54 -6.49 1.35
N VAL A 109 8.91 -6.80 0.11
CA VAL A 109 8.54 -8.05 -0.56
C VAL A 109 9.23 -9.25 0.09
N LEU A 110 10.54 -9.17 0.38
CA LEU A 110 11.27 -10.23 1.05
C LEU A 110 10.69 -10.57 2.43
N ALA A 111 10.23 -9.56 3.18
CA ALA A 111 9.58 -9.76 4.47
C ALA A 111 8.26 -10.55 4.38
N LEU A 112 7.64 -10.61 3.20
CA LEU A 112 6.42 -11.37 2.93
C LEU A 112 6.66 -12.68 2.16
N ASN A 113 7.90 -12.92 1.71
CA ASN A 113 8.32 -14.13 0.99
C ASN A 113 9.35 -14.91 1.83
N PRO A 114 8.90 -15.77 2.77
CA PRO A 114 9.78 -16.60 3.59
C PRO A 114 10.50 -17.69 2.78
#